data_AF-A0A916T423-F1
#
_entry.id   AF-A0A916T423-F1
#
_cell.length_a   1.000
_cell.length_b   1.000
_cell.length_c   1.000
_cell.angle_alpha   90.00
_cell.angle_beta   90.00
_cell.angle_gamma   90.00
#
_symmetry.space_group_name_H-M   'P 1'
#
loop_
_entity.id
_entity.type
_entity.pdbx_description
1 polymer ?
#
loop_
_entity_poly.entity_id
_entity_poly.type
_entity_poly.pdbx_seq_one_letter_code
_entity_poly.pdbx_strand_id
1 'polypeptide(L)' 'MEQILIRNLPAGTKAALRARAKQRHRSLEAEARDVLTRALEGEPITIVDLLGTDEGADIEFEPERLGLTTRSAQL' A
#
# COMPACT_ATOMS: atom_id res chain seq x y z
N MET A 1 -23.43 8.44 7.14
CA MET A 1 -23.02 8.88 5.79
C MET A 1 -22.05 10.02 5.99
N GLU A 2 -20.79 9.87 5.58
CA GLU A 2 -19.74 10.87 5.81
C GLU A 2 -19.47 11.67 4.53
N GLN A 3 -19.20 12.97 4.66
CA GLN A 3 -18.98 13.90 3.55
C GLN A 3 -17.84 14.87 3.83
N ILE A 4 -17.09 15.21 2.79
CA ILE A 4 -16.01 16.21 2.83
C ILE A 4 -16.24 17.20 1.68
N LEU A 5 -16.15 18.49 1.97
CA LEU A 5 -16.26 19.55 0.97
C LEU A 5 -14.86 20.07 0.59
N ILE A 6 -14.46 19.87 -0.66
CA ILE A 6 -13.24 20.48 -1.21
C ILE A 6 -13.61 21.85 -1.80
N ARG A 7 -13.30 22.92 -1.07
CA ARG A 7 -13.45 24.30 -1.55
C ARG A 7 -12.26 24.70 -2.41
N ASN A 8 -12.49 25.61 -3.36
CA ASN A 8 -11.46 26.17 -4.23
C ASN A 8 -10.66 25.13 -5.03
N LEU A 9 -11.29 24.00 -5.39
CA LEU A 9 -10.67 23.01 -6.26
C LEU A 9 -10.36 23.67 -7.62
N PRO A 10 -9.11 23.62 -8.12
CA PRO A 10 -8.78 24.22 -9.40
C PRO A 10 -9.70 23.71 -10.50
N ALA A 11 -10.15 24.62 -11.37
CA ALA A 11 -11.11 24.29 -12.42
C ALA A 11 -10.59 23.17 -13.35
N GLY A 12 -9.28 23.19 -13.66
CA GLY A 12 -8.61 22.14 -14.43
C GLY A 12 -8.68 20.77 -13.76
N THR A 13 -8.46 20.71 -12.44
CA THR A 13 -8.56 19.46 -11.67
C THR A 13 -9.97 18.90 -11.66
N LYS A 14 -10.99 19.76 -11.46
CA LYS A 14 -12.40 19.35 -11.51
C LYS A 14 -12.79 18.83 -12.90
N ALA A 15 -12.31 19.48 -13.96
CA ALA A 15 -12.55 19.06 -15.33
C ALA A 15 -11.90 17.69 -15.63
N ALA A 16 -10.65 17.49 -15.20
CA ALA A 16 -9.96 16.21 -15.35
C ALA A 16 -10.68 15.07 -14.61
N LEU A 17 -11.14 15.32 -13.38
CA LEU A 17 -11.90 14.34 -12.61
C LEU A 17 -13.23 13.99 -13.29
N ARG A 18 -13.92 14.97 -13.87
CA ARG A 18 -15.16 14.75 -14.64
C ARG A 18 -14.91 13.93 -15.90
N ALA A 19 -13.84 14.20 -16.63
CA ALA A 19 -13.46 13.42 -17.82
C ALA A 19 -13.18 11.96 -17.45
N ARG A 20 -12.41 11.73 -16.37
CA ARG A 20 -12.07 10.41 -15.86
C ARG A 20 -13.31 9.63 -15.39
N ALA A 21 -14.22 10.28 -14.66
CA ALA A 21 -15.48 9.68 -14.23
C ALA A 21 -16.35 9.25 -15.42
N LYS A 22 -16.43 10.08 -16.48
CA LYS A 22 -17.13 9.75 -17.72
C LYS A 22 -16.51 8.54 -18.42
N GLN A 23 -15.18 8.48 -18.53
CA GLN A 23 -14.46 7.34 -19.13
C GLN A 23 -14.71 6.04 -18.39
N ARG A 24 -14.85 6.09 -17.06
CA ARG A 24 -15.08 4.91 -16.21
C ARG A 24 -16.55 4.61 -15.94
N HIS A 25 -17.47 5.36 -16.55
CA HIS A 25 -18.92 5.23 -16.36
C HIS A 25 -19.35 5.30 -14.88
N ARG A 26 -18.74 6.22 -14.12
CA ARG A 26 -19.02 6.44 -12.70
C ARG A 26 -19.46 7.88 -12.43
N SER A 27 -20.07 8.10 -11.27
CA SER A 27 -20.35 9.46 -10.79
C SER A 27 -19.04 10.18 -10.44
N LEU A 28 -19.09 11.52 -10.45
CA LEU A 28 -17.93 12.34 -10.06
C LEU A 28 -17.50 12.07 -8.61
N GLU A 29 -18.47 11.87 -7.71
CA GLU A 29 -18.21 11.54 -6.30
C GLU A 29 -17.56 10.15 -6.17
N ALA A 30 -18.05 9.15 -6.90
CA ALA A 30 -17.46 7.82 -6.87
C ALA A 30 -16.01 7.82 -7.38
N GLU A 31 -15.71 8.61 -8.42
CA GLU A 31 -14.34 8.77 -8.90
C GLU A 31 -13.47 9.54 -7.90
N ALA A 32 -14.01 10.59 -7.25
CA ALA A 32 -13.30 11.32 -6.21
C ALA A 32 -12.93 10.39 -5.03
N ARG A 33 -13.88 9.54 -4.62
CA ARG A 33 -13.70 8.54 -3.58
C ARG A 33 -12.63 7.52 -3.94
N ASP A 34 -12.67 6.95 -5.15
CA ASP A 34 -11.65 6.00 -5.65
C ASP A 34 -10.24 6.62 -5.63
N VAL A 35 -10.11 7.88 -6.06
CA VAL A 35 -8.82 8.59 -6.04
C VAL A 35 -8.32 8.81 -4.62
N LEU A 36 -9.19 9.25 -3.71
CA LEU A 36 -8.81 9.48 -2.30
C LEU A 36 -8.45 8.17 -1.60
N THR A 37 -9.23 7.09 -1.80
CA THR A 37 -8.95 5.79 -1.22
C THR A 37 -7.58 5.27 -1.66
N ARG A 38 -7.27 5.31 -2.96
CA ARG A 38 -5.96 4.88 -3.47
C ARG A 38 -4.81 5.73 -2.97
N ALA A 39 -5.02 7.03 -2.79
CA ALA A 39 -3.99 7.91 -2.24
C ALA A 39 -3.72 7.62 -0.75
N LEU A 40 -4.73 7.13 -0.03
CA LEU A 40 -4.64 6.76 1.39
C LEU A 40 -4.20 5.32 1.62
N GLU A 41 -4.28 4.45 0.61
CA GLU A 41 -3.88 3.03 0.72
C GLU A 41 -2.39 2.83 1.03
N GLY A 42 -1.57 3.89 1.03
CA GLY A 42 -0.17 3.87 1.44
C GLY A 42 0.72 3.06 0.50
N GLU A 43 2.03 3.30 0.54
CA GLU A 43 2.95 2.25 0.10
C GLU A 43 2.78 1.09 1.09
N PRO A 44 2.60 -0.16 0.64
CA PRO A 44 2.58 -1.29 1.56
C PRO A 44 3.86 -1.24 2.40
N ILE A 45 3.71 -1.25 3.73
CA ILE A 45 4.85 -1.20 4.65
C ILE A 45 5.78 -2.35 4.27
N THR A 46 6.98 -2.02 3.81
CA THR A 46 7.94 -3.03 3.37
C THR A 46 8.56 -3.70 4.59
N ILE A 47 9.12 -4.90 4.39
CA ILE A 47 9.92 -5.53 5.45
C ILE A 47 11.09 -4.64 5.89
N VAL A 48 11.62 -3.79 5.00
CA VAL A 48 12.67 -2.83 5.31
C VAL A 48 12.15 -1.72 6.21
N ASP A 49 10.94 -1.20 5.96
CA ASP A 49 10.31 -0.19 6.83
C ASP A 49 10.01 -0.74 8.24
N LEU A 50 9.72 -2.04 8.36
CA LEU A 50 9.48 -2.70 9.64
C LEU A 50 10.76 -3.00 10.42
N LEU A 51 11.84 -3.36 9.72
CA LEU A 51 13.11 -3.76 10.33
C LEU A 51 14.10 -2.60 10.45
N GLY A 52 13.88 -1.50 9.75
CA GLY A 52 14.70 -0.29 9.81
C GLY A 52 14.42 0.48 11.10
N THR A 53 15.25 0.27 12.10
CA THR A 53 15.34 1.13 13.29
C THR A 53 16.51 2.10 13.13
N ASP A 54 16.39 3.33 13.65
CA ASP A 54 17.44 4.37 13.54
C ASP A 54 18.77 3.93 14.18
N GLU A 55 18.68 3.07 15.19
CA GLU A 55 19.79 2.38 15.82
C GLU A 55 19.62 0.90 15.49
N GLY A 56 20.52 0.33 14.68
CA GLY A 56 20.47 -1.09 14.33
C GLY A 56 20.50 -1.95 15.60
N ALA A 57 19.70 -3.02 15.63
CA ALA A 57 19.74 -3.97 16.74
C ALA A 57 20.84 -5.02 16.49
N ASP A 58 21.74 -5.21 17.44
CA ASP A 58 22.65 -6.36 17.45
C ASP A 58 21.83 -7.63 17.74
N ILE A 59 21.82 -8.57 16.79
CA ILE A 59 21.10 -9.83 16.92
C ILE A 59 22.10 -10.91 17.34
N GLU A 60 21.98 -11.37 18.59
CA GLU A 60 22.67 -12.58 19.04
C GLU A 60 21.98 -13.81 18.43
N PHE A 61 22.66 -14.47 17.51
CA PHE A 61 22.10 -15.57 16.71
C PHE A 61 22.86 -16.87 16.98
N GLU A 62 22.35 -17.67 17.92
CA GLU A 62 22.85 -19.01 18.25
C GLU A 62 21.76 -20.06 17.96
N PRO A 63 21.55 -20.44 16.68
CA PRO A 63 20.47 -21.36 16.32
C PRO A 63 20.80 -22.79 16.74
N GLU A 64 19.81 -23.49 17.28
CA GLU A 64 19.93 -24.92 17.53
C GLU A 64 19.98 -25.72 16.22
N ARG A 65 20.60 -26.91 16.27
CA ARG A 65 20.59 -27.82 15.12
C ARG A 65 19.15 -28.28 14.88
N LEU A 66 18.64 -28.06 13.67
CA LEU A 66 17.31 -28.47 13.20
C LEU A 66 17.03 -30.00 13.21
N GLY A 67 17.94 -30.83 13.74
CA GLY A 67 17.79 -32.29 13.76
C GLY A 67 17.67 -32.93 12.38
N LEU A 68 18.00 -32.21 11.31
CA LEU A 68 17.85 -32.69 9.94
C LEU A 68 18.84 -33.82 9.66
N THR A 69 18.29 -34.99 9.37
CA THR A 69 19.06 -36.13 8.86
C THR A 69 19.02 -36.11 7.33
N THR A 70 20.16 -36.34 6.68
CA THR A 70 20.21 -36.57 5.24
C THR A 70 19.33 -37.75 4.86
N ARG A 71 18.37 -37.56 3.95
CA ARG A 71 17.69 -38.69 3.31
C ARG A 71 18.65 -39.28 2.29
N SER A 72 18.95 -40.57 2.42
CA SER A 72 19.68 -41.32 1.41
C SER A 72 18.82 -41.41 0.14
N ALA A 73 19.36 -40.94 -0.98
CA ALA A 73 18.75 -41.19 -2.28
C ALA A 73 18.81 -42.70 -2.56
N GLN A 74 17.68 -43.31 -2.89
CA GLN A 74 17.63 -44.68 -3.39
C GLN A 74 18.13 -44.63 -4.84
N LEU A 75 19.37 -45.06 -5.05
CA LEU A 75 19.98 -45.28 -6.37
C LEU A 75 19.56 -46.64 -6.93
#